data_AF-A0A929BMU2-F1
#
_entry.id   AF-A0A929BMU2-F1
#
_cell.length_a   1.000
_cell.length_b   1.000
_cell.length_c   1.000
_cell.angle_alpha   90.00
_cell.angle_beta   90.00
_cell.angle_gamma   90.00
#
_symmetry.space_group_name_H-M   'P 1'
#
loop_
_entity.id
_entity.type
_entity.pdbx_description
1 polymer ?
#
loop_
_entity_poly.entity_id
_entity_poly.type
_entity_poly.pdbx_seq_one_letter_code
_entity_poly.pdbx_strand_id
1 'polypeptide(L)'
;MSSYTVRSWVTIGLFGALWAVVEVTLGSYLHVIFPSQANTFLTGVVLGGIGVAAALTGRHFVPNRGSVLLIGIVTALLKLLSPGGARLGPFVAIITESMLMEIVLWVARTDRRWAFVVGGALAVGWNLPHKFVMMRLLYGKNIVEVYTKMVRDGSQILGLDISAALLIMAILLLVRLVVGGIGGWTAWGLGGAVARRLGLRRPATNEVGR
;
A
#
# COMPACT_ATOMS: atom_id res chain seq x y z
N MET A 1 -15.71 -16.74 15.31
CA MET A 1 -15.36 -15.37 14.85
C MET A 1 -14.71 -14.65 16.02
N SER A 2 -13.45 -14.22 15.93
CA SER A 2 -12.84 -13.45 17.03
C SER A 2 -13.60 -12.13 17.18
N SER A 3 -14.19 -11.89 18.34
CA SER A 3 -14.89 -10.64 18.62
C SER A 3 -13.90 -9.47 18.63
N TYR A 4 -14.17 -8.44 17.83
CA TYR A 4 -13.41 -7.20 17.89
C TYR A 4 -13.69 -6.50 19.22
N THR A 5 -12.65 -6.25 20.01
CA THR A 5 -12.78 -5.47 21.24
C THR A 5 -12.79 -3.98 20.93
N VAL A 6 -13.25 -3.14 21.88
CA VAL A 6 -13.15 -1.67 21.76
C VAL A 6 -11.72 -1.23 21.43
N ARG A 7 -10.73 -1.82 22.11
CA ARG A 7 -9.31 -1.58 21.83
C ARG A 7 -8.93 -1.88 20.38
N SER A 8 -9.51 -2.94 19.79
CA SER A 8 -9.25 -3.31 18.40
C SER A 8 -9.79 -2.25 17.45
N TRP A 9 -11.01 -1.76 17.66
CA TRP A 9 -11.62 -0.69 16.87
C TRP A 9 -10.86 0.63 16.98
N VAL A 10 -10.44 1.02 18.19
CA VAL A 10 -9.61 2.21 18.42
C VAL A 10 -8.28 2.10 17.68
N THR A 11 -7.65 0.93 17.71
CA THR A 11 -6.37 0.70 17.04
C THR A 11 -6.51 0.72 15.51
N ILE A 12 -7.59 0.14 14.97
CA ILE A 12 -7.93 0.22 13.55
C ILE A 12 -8.11 1.69 13.14
N GLY A 13 -8.88 2.44 13.91
CA GLY A 13 -9.09 3.88 13.68
C GLY A 13 -7.79 4.67 13.70
N LEU A 14 -6.92 4.39 14.68
CA LEU A 14 -5.61 5.05 14.82
C LEU A 14 -4.71 4.81 13.60
N PHE A 15 -4.52 3.56 13.19
CA PHE A 15 -3.69 3.26 12.01
C PHE A 15 -4.34 3.74 10.71
N GLY A 16 -5.67 3.70 10.62
CA GLY A 16 -6.42 4.25 9.49
C GLY A 16 -6.22 5.76 9.34
N ALA A 17 -6.28 6.49 10.46
CA ALA A 17 -6.02 7.92 10.51
C ALA A 17 -4.54 8.26 10.24
N LEU A 18 -3.60 7.47 10.75
CA LEU A 18 -2.17 7.65 10.49
C LEU A 18 -1.88 7.57 8.99
N TRP A 19 -2.36 6.52 8.33
CA TRP A 19 -2.22 6.39 6.89
C TRP A 19 -2.94 7.52 6.15
N ALA A 20 -4.15 7.92 6.59
CA ALA A 20 -4.88 9.00 5.94
C ALA A 20 -4.15 10.34 6.02
N VAL A 21 -3.55 10.67 7.17
CA VAL A 21 -2.76 11.90 7.35
C VAL A 21 -1.56 11.89 6.42
N VAL A 22 -0.83 10.78 6.31
CA VAL A 22 0.27 10.65 5.33
C VAL A 22 -0.25 10.92 3.92
N GLU A 23 -1.35 10.25 3.55
CA GLU A 23 -1.93 10.34 2.22
C GLU A 23 -2.42 11.74 1.87
N VAL A 24 -2.97 12.48 2.84
CA VAL A 24 -3.46 13.85 2.64
C VAL A 24 -2.32 14.85 2.64
N THR A 25 -1.45 14.82 3.64
CA THR A 25 -0.39 15.82 3.82
C THR A 25 0.76 15.60 2.85
N LEU A 26 1.45 14.46 2.97
CA LEU A 26 2.58 14.12 2.13
C LEU A 26 2.15 14.02 0.67
N GLY A 27 0.96 13.49 0.40
CA GLY A 27 0.41 13.46 -0.96
C GLY A 27 0.25 14.86 -1.56
N SER A 28 -0.24 15.83 -0.78
CA SER A 28 -0.36 17.21 -1.24
C SER A 28 1.01 17.85 -1.52
N TYR A 29 1.98 17.69 -0.60
CA TYR A 29 3.34 18.21 -0.81
C TYR A 29 4.04 17.57 -2.01
N LEU A 30 3.96 16.25 -2.15
CA LEU A 30 4.57 15.54 -3.28
C LEU A 30 3.96 15.95 -4.62
N HIS A 31 2.65 16.22 -4.66
CA HIS A 31 2.01 16.73 -5.88
C HIS A 31 2.41 18.18 -6.21
N VAL A 32 2.77 18.99 -5.21
CA VAL A 32 3.28 20.35 -5.43
C VAL A 32 4.74 20.34 -5.87
N ILE A 33 5.59 19.51 -5.25
CA ILE A 33 7.03 19.42 -5.55
C ILE A 33 7.27 18.68 -6.88
N PHE A 34 6.43 17.69 -7.18
CA PHE A 34 6.54 16.88 -8.39
C PHE A 34 5.27 17.00 -9.26
N PRO A 35 4.98 18.19 -9.82
CA PRO A 35 3.73 18.48 -10.53
C PRO A 35 3.61 17.80 -11.91
N SER A 36 4.73 17.34 -12.50
CA SER A 36 4.70 16.65 -13.80
C SER A 36 4.03 15.27 -13.70
N GLN A 37 3.16 14.95 -14.65
CA GLN A 37 2.42 13.68 -14.78
C GLN A 37 3.32 12.42 -14.86
N ALA A 38 4.62 12.60 -15.14
CA ALA A 38 5.66 11.56 -15.09
C ALA A 38 6.02 11.13 -13.66
N ASN A 39 5.90 12.03 -12.68
CA ASN A 39 6.32 11.81 -11.29
C ASN A 39 5.23 11.24 -10.37
N THR A 40 4.03 10.98 -10.89
CA THR A 40 3.02 10.21 -10.13
C THR A 40 3.52 8.80 -9.79
N PHE A 41 4.57 8.33 -10.49
CA PHE A 41 5.28 7.12 -10.13
C PHE A 41 5.94 7.22 -8.75
N LEU A 42 6.82 8.20 -8.53
CA LEU A 42 7.53 8.38 -7.26
C LEU A 42 6.55 8.69 -6.13
N THR A 43 5.58 9.57 -6.38
CA THR A 43 4.54 9.88 -5.39
C THR A 43 3.78 8.63 -4.97
N GLY A 44 3.33 7.81 -5.92
CA GLY A 44 2.62 6.56 -5.62
C GLY A 44 3.48 5.49 -4.96
N VAL A 45 4.77 5.41 -5.32
CA VAL A 45 5.73 4.47 -4.70
C VAL A 45 5.99 4.85 -3.24
N VAL A 46 6.22 6.13 -2.96
CA VAL A 46 6.48 6.62 -1.59
C VAL A 46 5.23 6.52 -0.73
N LEU A 47 4.10 7.03 -1.21
CA LEU A 47 2.83 6.96 -0.47
C LEU A 47 2.38 5.52 -0.24
N GLY A 48 2.41 4.69 -1.29
CA GLY A 48 2.06 3.28 -1.18
C GLY A 48 2.98 2.53 -0.21
N GLY A 49 4.30 2.79 -0.25
CA GLY A 49 5.25 2.19 0.67
C GLY A 49 4.99 2.55 2.15
N ILE A 50 4.73 3.82 2.44
CA ILE A 50 4.41 4.28 3.81
C ILE A 50 3.04 3.75 4.24
N GLY A 51 2.06 3.74 3.33
CA GLY A 51 0.71 3.22 3.58
C GLY A 51 0.72 1.74 3.94
N VAL A 52 1.43 0.93 3.17
CA VAL A 52 1.71 -0.49 3.46
C VAL A 52 2.36 -0.64 4.83
N ALA A 53 3.39 0.16 5.11
CA ALA A 53 4.09 0.08 6.39
C ALA A 53 3.15 0.37 7.58
N ALA A 54 2.31 1.40 7.47
CA ALA A 54 1.33 1.75 8.50
C ALA A 54 0.27 0.65 8.66
N ALA A 55 -0.35 0.20 7.58
CA ALA A 55 -1.44 -0.76 7.61
C ALA A 55 -1.00 -2.14 8.14
N LEU A 56 0.14 -2.65 7.65
CA LEU A 56 0.71 -3.91 8.13
C LEU A 56 1.25 -3.80 9.55
N THR A 57 1.77 -2.64 9.98
CA THR A 57 2.12 -2.44 11.39
C THR A 57 0.89 -2.56 12.28
N GLY A 58 -0.26 -2.01 11.84
CA GLY A 58 -1.54 -2.15 12.55
C GLY A 58 -1.98 -3.61 12.76
N ARG A 59 -1.65 -4.52 11.82
CA ARG A 59 -1.92 -5.96 11.96
C ARG A 59 -1.26 -6.57 13.19
N HIS A 60 -0.09 -6.09 13.62
CA HIS A 60 0.56 -6.62 14.82
C HIS A 60 -0.20 -6.29 16.11
N PHE A 61 -0.94 -5.19 16.14
CA PHE A 61 -1.71 -4.77 17.30
C PHE A 61 -3.13 -5.32 17.28
N VAL A 62 -3.67 -5.61 16.09
CA VAL A 62 -4.98 -6.22 15.90
C VAL A 62 -4.83 -7.47 15.02
N PRO A 63 -4.42 -8.62 15.59
CA PRO A 63 -4.21 -9.87 14.85
C PRO A 63 -5.53 -10.58 14.49
N ASN A 64 -6.56 -9.82 14.09
CA ASN A 64 -7.87 -10.31 13.69
C ASN A 64 -8.01 -10.26 12.17
N ARG A 65 -8.62 -11.29 11.58
CA ARG A 65 -8.93 -11.31 10.14
C ARG A 65 -9.80 -10.12 9.75
N GLY A 66 -9.40 -9.41 8.70
CA GLY A 66 -10.04 -8.20 8.19
C GLY A 66 -9.47 -6.90 8.78
N SER A 67 -8.53 -6.96 9.73
CA SER A 67 -7.98 -5.76 10.37
C SER A 67 -7.32 -4.79 9.38
N VAL A 68 -6.56 -5.32 8.39
CA VAL A 68 -5.83 -4.48 7.43
C VAL A 68 -6.80 -3.85 6.44
N LEU A 69 -7.81 -4.61 6.02
CA LEU A 69 -8.89 -4.08 5.18
C LEU A 69 -9.67 -2.98 5.91
N LEU A 70 -10.02 -3.17 7.19
CA LEU A 70 -10.72 -2.16 7.99
C LEU A 70 -9.88 -0.89 8.18
N ILE A 71 -8.56 -1.03 8.40
CA ILE A 71 -7.63 0.11 8.43
C ILE A 71 -7.72 0.87 7.09
N GLY A 72 -7.64 0.17 5.96
CA GLY A 72 -7.74 0.77 4.63
C GLY A 72 -9.11 1.43 4.36
N ILE A 73 -10.21 0.84 4.82
CA ILE A 73 -11.55 1.44 4.72
C ILE A 73 -11.60 2.76 5.48
N VAL A 74 -11.12 2.79 6.72
CA VAL A 74 -11.05 4.03 7.51
C VAL A 74 -10.18 5.06 6.79
N THR A 75 -9.00 4.67 6.29
CA THR A 75 -8.13 5.55 5.52
C THR A 75 -8.82 6.13 4.30
N ALA A 76 -9.47 5.29 3.50
CA ALA A 76 -10.14 5.70 2.28
C ALA A 76 -11.30 6.68 2.55
N LEU A 77 -12.08 6.44 3.60
CA LEU A 77 -13.15 7.34 4.03
C LEU A 77 -12.60 8.70 4.48
N LEU A 78 -11.54 8.71 5.31
CA LEU A 78 -10.90 9.95 5.74
C LEU A 78 -10.29 10.72 4.57
N LYS A 79 -9.69 10.01 3.60
CA LYS A 79 -9.15 10.60 2.37
C LYS A 79 -10.26 11.19 1.51
N LEU A 80 -11.42 10.54 1.42
CA LEU A 80 -12.56 11.02 0.63
C LEU A 80 -13.15 12.33 1.21
N LEU A 81 -13.16 12.46 2.53
CA LEU A 81 -13.64 13.65 3.26
C LEU A 81 -12.61 14.79 3.31
N SER A 82 -11.40 14.58 2.82
CA SER A 82 -10.31 15.56 2.88
C SER A 82 -10.53 16.73 1.91
N PRO A 83 -10.09 17.97 2.26
CA PRO A 83 -10.24 19.17 1.43
C PRO A 83 -9.51 19.17 0.07
N GLY A 84 -8.82 18.09 -0.30
CA GLY A 84 -8.13 17.93 -1.60
C GLY A 84 -9.03 17.52 -2.78
N GLY A 85 -10.34 17.49 -2.54
CA GLY A 85 -11.39 17.03 -3.46
C GLY A 85 -11.64 15.53 -3.35
N ALA A 86 -12.91 15.13 -3.42
CA ALA A 86 -13.34 13.73 -3.42
C ALA A 86 -12.89 13.03 -4.72
N ARG A 87 -11.63 12.57 -4.77
CA ARG A 87 -11.08 11.84 -5.92
C ARG A 87 -11.36 10.35 -5.75
N LEU A 88 -12.16 9.79 -6.65
CA LEU A 88 -12.48 8.36 -6.66
C LEU A 88 -11.24 7.48 -6.89
N GLY A 89 -10.24 7.96 -7.62
CA GLY A 89 -9.01 7.20 -7.91
C GLY A 89 -8.26 6.75 -6.65
N PRO A 90 -7.76 7.66 -5.79
CA PRO A 90 -7.10 7.30 -4.54
C PRO A 90 -7.96 6.46 -3.60
N PHE A 91 -9.27 6.70 -3.56
CA PHE A 91 -10.19 5.89 -2.76
C PHE A 91 -10.15 4.41 -3.17
N VAL A 92 -10.32 4.13 -4.47
CA VAL A 92 -10.28 2.74 -4.99
C VAL A 92 -8.89 2.12 -4.84
N ALA A 93 -7.82 2.92 -4.98
CA ALA A 93 -6.45 2.45 -4.77
C ALA A 93 -6.26 1.90 -3.35
N ILE A 94 -6.56 2.69 -2.32
CA ILE A 94 -6.37 2.35 -0.90
C ILE A 94 -7.19 1.11 -0.50
N ILE A 95 -8.45 1.05 -0.95
CA ILE A 95 -9.30 -0.13 -0.71
C ILE A 95 -8.70 -1.38 -1.35
N THR A 96 -8.20 -1.28 -2.58
CA THR A 96 -7.62 -2.45 -3.26
C THR A 96 -6.28 -2.85 -2.67
N GLU A 97 -5.42 -1.90 -2.31
CA GLU A 97 -4.14 -2.15 -1.63
C GLU A 97 -4.36 -2.88 -0.30
N SER A 98 -5.29 -2.40 0.53
CA SER A 98 -5.61 -3.03 1.82
C SER A 98 -6.26 -4.40 1.66
N MET A 99 -7.10 -4.58 0.65
CA MET A 99 -7.67 -5.88 0.30
C MET A 99 -6.59 -6.88 -0.14
N LEU A 100 -5.66 -6.47 -1.00
CA LEU A 100 -4.54 -7.32 -1.44
C LEU A 100 -3.66 -7.74 -0.27
N MET A 101 -3.32 -6.81 0.63
CA MET A 101 -2.58 -7.14 1.85
C MET A 101 -3.33 -8.16 2.71
N GLU A 102 -4.64 -7.96 2.94
CA GLU A 102 -5.44 -8.88 3.77
C GLU A 102 -5.58 -10.25 3.12
N ILE A 103 -5.76 -10.35 1.80
CA ILE A 103 -5.82 -11.63 1.08
C ILE A 103 -4.52 -12.42 1.26
N VAL A 104 -3.36 -11.78 1.12
CA VAL A 104 -2.07 -12.46 1.33
C VAL A 104 -1.92 -12.96 2.76
N LEU A 105 -2.27 -12.14 3.75
CA LEU A 105 -2.23 -12.53 5.16
C LEU A 105 -3.22 -13.67 5.46
N TRP A 106 -4.39 -13.67 4.82
CA TRP A 106 -5.40 -14.72 4.95
C TRP A 106 -4.92 -16.06 4.37
N VAL A 107 -4.33 -16.03 3.17
CA VAL A 107 -3.75 -17.22 2.51
C VAL A 107 -2.58 -17.78 3.30
N ALA A 108 -1.72 -16.91 3.86
CA ALA A 108 -0.60 -17.34 4.70
C ALA A 108 -1.05 -18.01 6.01
N ARG A 109 -2.33 -17.82 6.41
CA ARG A 109 -2.98 -18.34 7.64
C ARG A 109 -2.30 -17.96 8.96
N THR A 110 -1.16 -17.29 8.88
CA THR A 110 -0.24 -16.96 9.97
C THR A 110 0.44 -15.64 9.64
N ASP A 111 0.73 -14.84 10.65
CA ASP A 111 1.51 -13.61 10.49
C ASP A 111 2.98 -13.98 10.30
N ARG A 112 3.37 -14.45 9.10
CA ARG A 112 4.76 -14.76 8.74
C ARG A 112 5.38 -13.56 8.04
N ARG A 113 6.70 -13.39 8.23
CA ARG A 113 7.49 -12.33 7.57
C ARG A 113 7.27 -12.27 6.06
N TRP A 114 7.26 -13.42 5.39
CA TRP A 114 7.08 -13.45 3.93
C TRP A 114 5.70 -12.93 3.50
N ALA A 115 4.65 -13.15 4.30
CA ALA A 115 3.30 -12.70 3.99
C ALA A 115 3.19 -11.17 4.04
N PHE A 116 3.90 -10.54 4.98
CA PHE A 116 4.00 -9.08 5.06
C PHE A 116 4.74 -8.50 3.85
N VAL A 117 5.86 -9.10 3.47
CA VAL A 117 6.66 -8.68 2.31
C VAL A 117 5.85 -8.83 1.01
N VAL A 118 5.25 -9.99 0.79
CA VAL A 118 4.46 -10.26 -0.42
C VAL A 118 3.19 -9.39 -0.45
N GLY A 119 2.50 -9.23 0.69
CA GLY A 119 1.34 -8.37 0.80
C GLY A 119 1.66 -6.92 0.47
N GLY A 120 2.76 -6.40 1.01
CA GLY A 120 3.25 -5.06 0.70
C GLY A 120 3.67 -4.89 -0.75
N ALA A 121 4.42 -5.86 -1.30
CA ALA A 121 4.85 -5.84 -2.69
C ALA A 121 3.66 -5.80 -3.66
N LEU A 122 2.66 -6.68 -3.45
CA LEU A 122 1.47 -6.72 -4.30
C LEU A 122 0.62 -5.45 -4.16
N ALA A 123 0.51 -4.89 -2.95
CA ALA A 123 -0.21 -3.64 -2.74
C ALA A 123 0.42 -2.48 -3.52
N VAL A 124 1.72 -2.21 -3.35
CA VAL A 124 2.37 -1.11 -4.10
C VAL A 124 2.47 -1.44 -5.60
N GLY A 125 2.62 -2.72 -5.97
CA GLY A 125 2.60 -3.19 -7.35
C GLY A 125 1.28 -2.87 -8.06
N TRP A 126 0.16 -2.94 -7.34
CA TRP A 126 -1.18 -2.62 -7.85
C TRP A 126 -1.31 -1.17 -8.37
N ASN A 127 -0.47 -0.24 -7.91
CA ASN A 127 -0.47 1.13 -8.41
C ASN A 127 -0.15 1.22 -9.92
N LEU A 128 0.52 0.21 -10.50
CA LEU A 128 0.72 0.14 -11.94
C LEU A 128 -0.59 -0.18 -12.68
N PRO A 129 -1.24 -1.35 -12.49
CA PRO A 129 -2.51 -1.64 -13.18
C PRO A 129 -3.63 -0.66 -12.84
N HIS A 130 -3.69 -0.18 -11.60
CA HIS A 130 -4.72 0.76 -11.15
C HIS A 130 -4.77 2.03 -12.00
N LYS A 131 -3.61 2.58 -12.40
CA LYS A 131 -3.55 3.77 -13.26
C LYS A 131 -4.22 3.53 -14.62
N PHE A 132 -4.05 2.35 -15.20
CA PHE A 132 -4.71 1.98 -16.46
C PHE A 132 -6.23 1.85 -16.29
N VAL A 133 -6.68 1.19 -15.22
CA VAL A 133 -8.10 1.00 -14.91
C VAL A 133 -8.79 2.34 -14.69
N MET A 134 -8.24 3.20 -13.82
CA MET A 134 -8.84 4.49 -13.51
C MET A 134 -8.80 5.47 -14.67
N MET A 135 -7.74 5.47 -15.48
CA MET A 135 -7.68 6.37 -16.62
C MET A 135 -8.70 5.99 -17.70
N ARG A 136 -8.95 4.69 -17.90
CA ARG A 136 -10.01 4.21 -18.78
C ARG A 136 -11.40 4.53 -18.24
N LEU A 137 -11.64 4.27 -16.95
CA LEU A 137 -12.97 4.38 -16.33
C LEU A 137 -13.40 5.83 -16.09
N LEU A 138 -12.49 6.70 -15.63
CA LEU A 138 -12.81 8.08 -15.27
C LEU A 138 -12.61 9.07 -16.43
N TYR A 139 -11.68 8.80 -17.35
CA TYR A 139 -11.32 9.75 -18.41
C TYR A 139 -11.58 9.23 -19.83
N GLY A 140 -12.08 7.99 -19.98
CA GLY A 140 -12.36 7.39 -21.29
C GLY A 140 -11.13 7.26 -22.21
N LYS A 141 -9.91 7.43 -21.68
CA LYS A 141 -8.69 7.44 -22.50
C LYS A 141 -8.39 6.04 -23.03
N ASN A 142 -7.89 6.00 -24.26
CA ASN A 142 -7.41 4.75 -24.85
C ASN A 142 -6.25 4.20 -24.04
N ILE A 143 -6.27 2.88 -23.76
CA ILE A 143 -5.19 2.18 -23.03
C ILE A 143 -3.83 2.43 -23.70
N VAL A 144 -3.82 2.51 -25.03
CA VAL A 144 -2.62 2.77 -25.84
C VAL A 144 -2.03 4.16 -25.56
N GLU A 145 -2.85 5.18 -25.33
CA GLU A 145 -2.36 6.53 -24.99
C GLU A 145 -1.74 6.56 -23.59
N VAL A 146 -2.34 5.84 -22.64
CA VAL A 146 -1.81 5.73 -21.27
C VAL A 146 -0.49 4.97 -21.28
N TYR A 147 -0.42 3.90 -22.05
CA TYR A 147 0.77 3.09 -22.22
C TYR A 147 1.91 3.89 -22.87
N THR A 148 1.66 4.53 -24.01
CA THR A 148 2.68 5.33 -24.72
C THR A 148 3.18 6.50 -23.87
N LYS A 149 2.30 7.15 -23.12
CA LYS A 149 2.69 8.17 -22.15
C LYS A 149 3.57 7.60 -21.03
N MET A 150 3.20 6.48 -20.42
CA MET A 150 4.02 5.86 -19.36
C MET A 150 5.39 5.40 -19.86
N VAL A 151 5.47 4.85 -21.07
CA VAL A 151 6.75 4.44 -21.66
C VAL A 151 7.63 5.65 -21.96
N ARG A 152 7.05 6.73 -22.52
CA ARG A 152 7.79 7.98 -22.77
C ARG A 152 8.29 8.61 -21.48
N ASP A 153 7.43 8.69 -20.46
CA ASP A 153 7.78 9.22 -19.14
C ASP A 153 8.87 8.34 -18.48
N GLY A 154 8.73 7.01 -18.53
CA GLY A 154 9.70 6.07 -17.98
C GLY A 154 11.04 6.07 -18.72
N SER A 155 11.02 6.26 -20.04
CA SER A 155 12.21 6.46 -20.88
C SER A 155 12.99 7.70 -20.45
N GLN A 156 12.31 8.82 -20.21
CA GLN A 156 12.92 10.06 -19.72
C GLN A 156 13.54 9.91 -18.33
N ILE A 157 12.91 9.14 -17.44
CA ILE A 157 13.42 8.89 -16.08
C ILE A 157 14.62 7.93 -16.10
N LEU A 158 14.55 6.87 -16.91
CA LEU A 158 15.56 5.80 -16.94
C LEU A 158 16.70 6.06 -17.93
N GLY A 159 16.57 7.08 -18.80
CA GLY A 159 17.51 7.34 -19.89
C GLY A 159 17.53 6.24 -20.96
N LEU A 160 16.48 5.42 -21.03
CA LEU A 160 16.38 4.27 -21.95
C LEU A 160 15.62 4.66 -23.21
N ASP A 161 15.94 4.03 -24.34
CA ASP A 161 15.21 4.25 -25.59
C ASP A 161 13.75 3.74 -25.49
N ILE A 162 12.84 4.43 -26.15
CA ILE A 162 11.39 4.15 -26.17
C ILE A 162 11.11 2.77 -26.79
N SER A 163 12.01 2.29 -27.65
CA SER A 163 11.99 0.94 -28.22
C SER A 163 12.00 -0.16 -27.15
N ALA A 164 12.57 0.09 -25.98
CA ALA A 164 12.62 -0.83 -24.83
C ALA A 164 11.40 -0.72 -23.91
N ALA A 165 10.20 -0.52 -24.48
CA ALA A 165 8.96 -0.26 -23.74
C ALA A 165 8.64 -1.32 -22.67
N LEU A 166 8.81 -2.61 -23.00
CA LEU A 166 8.58 -3.71 -22.06
C LEU A 166 9.57 -3.69 -20.89
N LEU A 167 10.84 -3.34 -21.15
CA LEU A 167 11.88 -3.25 -20.13
C LEU A 167 11.59 -2.10 -19.17
N ILE A 168 11.20 -0.93 -19.69
CA ILE A 168 10.81 0.23 -18.87
C ILE A 168 9.64 -0.16 -17.95
N MET A 169 8.61 -0.80 -18.48
CA MET A 169 7.46 -1.25 -17.68
C MET A 169 7.84 -2.29 -16.63
N ALA A 170 8.73 -3.23 -16.98
CA ALA A 170 9.24 -4.23 -16.03
C ALA A 170 10.03 -3.58 -14.89
N ILE A 171 10.89 -2.59 -15.18
CA ILE A 171 11.65 -1.86 -14.17
C ILE A 171 10.70 -1.06 -13.26
N LEU A 172 9.72 -0.35 -13.82
CA LEU A 172 8.75 0.41 -13.03
C LEU A 172 7.92 -0.51 -12.11
N LEU A 173 7.54 -1.69 -12.60
CA LEU A 173 6.87 -2.69 -11.77
C LEU A 173 7.80 -3.22 -10.68
N LEU A 174 9.03 -3.57 -11.03
CA LEU A 174 10.01 -4.12 -10.10
C LEU A 174 10.29 -3.16 -8.94
N VAL A 175 10.49 -1.87 -9.23
CA VAL A 175 10.69 -0.84 -8.20
C VAL A 175 9.50 -0.77 -7.25
N ARG A 176 8.27 -0.83 -7.76
CA ARG A 176 7.05 -0.86 -6.92
C ARG A 176 7.00 -2.09 -6.02
N LEU A 177 7.28 -3.28 -6.58
CA LEU A 177 7.32 -4.52 -5.82
C LEU A 177 8.40 -4.48 -4.73
N VAL A 178 9.59 -3.95 -5.05
CA VAL A 178 10.70 -3.81 -4.10
C VAL A 178 10.33 -2.84 -2.97
N VAL A 179 9.82 -1.65 -3.29
CA VAL A 179 9.44 -0.66 -2.25
C VAL A 179 8.29 -1.18 -1.39
N GLY A 180 7.28 -1.81 -1.99
CA GLY A 180 6.21 -2.46 -1.23
C GLY A 180 6.72 -3.59 -0.34
N GLY A 181 7.65 -4.40 -0.86
CA GLY A 181 8.31 -5.47 -0.10
C GLY A 181 9.13 -4.93 1.08
N ILE A 182 9.86 -3.83 0.87
CA ILE A 182 10.58 -3.12 1.94
C ILE A 182 9.59 -2.58 2.97
N GLY A 183 8.48 -1.95 2.56
CA GLY A 183 7.43 -1.47 3.46
C GLY A 183 6.82 -2.59 4.30
N GLY A 184 6.58 -3.75 3.70
CA GLY A 184 6.12 -4.95 4.42
C GLY A 184 7.19 -5.50 5.38
N TRP A 185 8.45 -5.50 4.97
CA TRP A 185 9.55 -5.95 5.82
C TRP A 185 9.78 -5.03 7.03
N THR A 186 9.74 -3.70 6.83
CA THR A 186 9.87 -2.72 7.91
C THR A 186 8.69 -2.80 8.87
N ALA A 187 7.46 -2.98 8.36
CA ALA A 187 6.29 -3.23 9.20
C ALA A 187 6.47 -4.46 10.09
N TRP A 188 7.00 -5.56 9.54
CA TRP A 188 7.29 -6.76 10.32
C TRP A 188 8.36 -6.52 11.40
N GLY A 189 9.44 -5.82 11.04
CA GLY A 189 10.56 -5.53 11.94
C GLY A 189 10.17 -4.57 13.06
N LEU A 190 9.66 -3.39 12.69
CA LEU A 190 9.28 -2.31 13.60
C LEU A 190 8.03 -2.68 14.40
N GLY A 191 6.96 -3.12 13.72
CA GLY A 191 5.74 -3.53 14.39
C GLY A 191 5.95 -4.71 15.33
N GLY A 192 6.77 -5.69 14.91
CA GLY A 192 7.18 -6.79 15.78
C GLY A 192 8.01 -6.33 16.99
N ALA A 193 8.93 -5.38 16.82
CA ALA A 193 9.75 -4.86 17.91
C ALA A 193 8.92 -4.08 18.94
N VAL A 194 8.01 -3.21 18.49
CA VAL A 194 7.13 -2.44 19.36
C VAL A 194 6.12 -3.34 20.08
N ALA A 195 5.52 -4.31 19.37
CA ALA A 195 4.60 -5.26 19.98
C ALA A 195 5.29 -6.13 21.06
N ARG A 196 6.55 -6.51 20.86
CA ARG A 196 7.36 -7.21 21.88
C ARG A 196 7.59 -6.34 23.11
N ARG A 197 7.95 -5.06 22.95
CA ARG A 197 8.17 -4.12 24.06
C ARG A 197 6.91 -3.86 24.88
N LEU A 198 5.75 -3.91 24.25
CA LEU A 198 4.45 -3.74 24.91
C LEU A 198 3.89 -5.04 25.50
N GLY A 199 4.64 -6.15 25.47
CA GLY A 199 4.20 -7.44 26.02
C GLY A 199 3.01 -8.07 25.26
N LEU A 200 2.74 -7.63 24.03
CA LEU A 200 1.55 -8.04 23.27
C LEU A 200 1.71 -9.38 22.55
N ARG A 201 2.90 -9.99 22.58
CA ARG A 201 3.06 -11.38 22.14
C ARG A 201 2.71 -12.33 23.28
N ARG A 202 1.66 -13.13 23.06
CA ARG A 202 1.53 -14.45 23.72
C ARG A 202 2.85 -15.21 23.52
N PRO A 203 3.33 -15.95 24.54
CA PRO A 203 4.51 -16.78 24.39
C PRO A 203 4.31 -17.69 23.18
N ALA A 204 5.35 -17.82 22.36
CA ALA A 204 5.40 -18.87 21.37
C ALA A 204 5.12 -20.17 22.11
N THR A 205 3.99 -20.81 21.83
CA THR A 205 3.76 -22.19 22.23
C THR A 205 4.85 -23.02 21.57
N ASN A 206 5.85 -23.38 22.37
CA ASN A 206 6.65 -24.60 22.36
C ASN A 206 7.37 -24.91 21.03
N GLU A 207 8.70 -24.82 20.92
CA GLU A 207 9.63 -25.73 21.58
C GLU A 207 8.93 -26.77 22.47
N VAL A 208 8.45 -27.85 21.85
CA VAL A 208 8.49 -29.24 22.32
C VAL A 208 7.66 -30.03 21.30
N GLY A 209 8.33 -30.87 20.52
CA GLY A 209 7.64 -31.70 19.52
C GLY A 209 8.48 -32.68 18.71
N ARG A 210 9.55 -33.23 19.30
CA ARG A 210 10.35 -34.39 18.84
C ARG A 210 11.19 -34.24 17.58
#